data_AF-A0A355S9I1-F1
#
_entry.id   AF-A0A355S9I1-F1
#
_cell.length_a   1.000
_cell.length_b   1.000
_cell.length_c   1.000
_cell.angle_alpha   90.00
_cell.angle_beta   90.00
_cell.angle_gamma   90.00
#
_symmetry.space_group_name_H-M   'P 1'
#
loop_
_entity.id
_entity.type
_entity.pdbx_description
1 polymer ?
#
loop_
_entity_poly.entity_id
_entity_poly.type
_entity_poly.pdbx_seq_one_letter_code
_entity_poly.pdbx_strand_id
1 'polypeptide(L)'
;LRAMKFPCTIDNGATHSEMRYLAAVCKATGEARFREGFAKGVRYLLKAQYPSGGWPQFYPLRPGYSSLITFNDGAMIGALSVLDGAARGRAPFDIIDLSLCQECMRAVERGISCILRCQIRDGKQLTAWCQQHDELTLAPAQGRISELPSISGAESVGVVRYLMSIKSPSPEVVEAVEGAVHWFRQAAVNGVRVVTVADASLPGGKDRRIVEDAEAEPVWARYYEIGTNRPMFIEQGVVKYTLAELSHSHRTGHGWIGGRWPAGLLAVDYPAWREERTKNRD
;
A
#
# COMPACT_ATOMS: atom_id res chain seq x y z
N LEU A 1 36.59 7.01 8.57
CA LEU A 1 35.21 6.48 8.36
C LEU A 1 34.67 7.06 7.06
N ARG A 2 34.62 6.28 5.97
CA ARG A 2 33.89 6.71 4.77
C ARG A 2 32.47 7.01 5.24
N ALA A 3 31.97 8.22 4.97
CA ALA A 3 30.58 8.56 5.22
C ALA A 3 29.72 7.53 4.47
N MET A 4 29.20 6.55 5.19
CA MET A 4 28.22 5.62 4.65
C MET A 4 27.02 6.51 4.30
N LYS A 5 26.85 6.76 3.00
CA LYS A 5 25.69 7.47 2.47
C LYS A 5 24.53 6.48 2.55
N PHE A 6 23.99 6.31 3.76
CA PHE A 6 22.84 5.46 3.97
C PHE A 6 21.69 6.05 3.16
N PRO A 7 21.06 5.24 2.30
CA PRO A 7 19.94 5.73 1.52
C PRO A 7 18.72 5.96 2.40
N CYS A 8 18.05 7.09 2.19
CA CYS A 8 16.75 7.34 2.83
C CYS A 8 15.66 6.60 2.04
N THR A 9 14.70 6.03 2.75
CA THR A 9 13.63 5.20 2.20
C THR A 9 12.33 5.43 2.94
N ILE A 10 11.22 5.13 2.25
CA ILE A 10 9.88 5.03 2.84
C ILE A 10 9.41 3.57 2.93
N ASP A 11 10.30 2.62 2.66
CA ASP A 11 10.03 1.18 2.75
C ASP A 11 9.80 0.72 4.20
N ASN A 12 8.96 -0.29 4.40
CA ASN A 12 8.74 -0.93 5.70
C ASN A 12 8.44 0.05 6.86
N GLY A 13 7.75 1.14 6.56
CA GLY A 13 7.39 2.15 7.54
C GLY A 13 8.42 3.26 7.78
N ALA A 14 9.59 3.17 7.17
CA ALA A 14 10.69 4.11 7.39
C ALA A 14 10.32 5.54 6.98
N THR A 15 11.00 6.50 7.60
CA THR A 15 10.76 7.94 7.48
C THR A 15 9.42 8.37 8.07
N HIS A 16 8.29 7.85 7.57
CA HIS A 16 6.97 8.32 7.97
C HIS A 16 6.55 7.85 9.37
N SER A 17 7.06 6.73 9.88
CA SER A 17 6.80 6.30 11.26
C SER A 17 7.60 7.13 12.25
N GLU A 18 8.87 7.40 11.96
CA GLU A 18 9.72 8.29 12.74
C GLU A 18 9.17 9.72 12.74
N MET A 19 8.65 10.20 11.61
CA MET A 19 7.97 11.50 11.55
C MET A 19 6.74 11.56 12.46
N ARG A 20 5.91 10.50 12.50
CA ARG A 20 4.78 10.43 13.44
C ARG A 20 5.26 10.49 14.89
N TYR A 21 6.32 9.74 15.21
CA TYR A 21 6.91 9.76 16.55
C TYR A 21 7.46 11.15 16.91
N LEU A 22 8.25 11.78 16.03
CA LEU A 22 8.77 13.14 16.24
C LEU A 22 7.66 14.16 16.45
N ALA A 23 6.56 14.07 15.69
CA ALA A 23 5.42 14.95 15.85
C ALA A 23 4.75 14.78 17.22
N ALA A 24 4.52 13.53 17.64
CA ALA A 24 3.94 13.21 18.94
C ALA A 24 4.84 13.70 20.10
N VAL A 25 6.15 13.43 20.04
CA VAL A 25 7.10 13.89 21.07
C VAL A 25 7.18 15.42 21.11
N CYS A 26 7.19 16.09 19.95
CA CYS A 26 7.16 17.56 19.90
C CYS A 26 5.92 18.12 20.60
N LYS A 27 4.74 17.51 20.41
CA LYS A 27 3.52 17.91 21.11
C LYS A 27 3.58 17.66 22.62
N ALA A 28 4.24 16.58 23.05
CA ALA A 28 4.38 16.25 24.45
C ALA A 28 5.42 17.11 25.19
N THR A 29 6.54 17.47 24.55
CA THR A 29 7.67 18.13 25.21
C THR A 29 7.84 19.61 24.85
N GLY A 30 7.31 20.04 23.70
CA GLY A 30 7.53 21.38 23.17
C GLY A 30 8.96 21.64 22.63
N GLU A 31 9.85 20.64 22.65
CA GLU A 31 11.24 20.84 22.23
C GLU A 31 11.39 21.11 20.73
N ALA A 32 12.06 22.21 20.38
CA ALA A 32 12.22 22.68 19.00
C ALA A 32 12.92 21.67 18.08
N ARG A 33 13.88 20.89 18.59
CA ARG A 33 14.61 19.89 17.79
C ARG A 33 13.72 18.85 17.14
N PHE A 34 12.61 18.47 17.77
CA PHE A 34 11.67 17.49 17.20
C PHE A 34 10.81 18.12 16.09
N ARG A 35 10.41 19.38 16.25
CA ARG A 35 9.76 20.17 15.21
C ARG A 35 10.65 20.30 13.98
N GLU A 36 11.92 20.63 14.18
CA GLU A 36 12.90 20.75 13.10
C GLU A 36 13.12 19.41 12.39
N GLY A 37 13.22 18.31 13.13
CA GLY A 37 13.30 16.97 12.58
C GLY A 37 12.09 16.61 11.71
N PHE A 38 10.89 16.89 12.21
CA PHE A 38 9.65 16.69 11.45
C PHE A 38 9.62 17.53 10.17
N ALA A 39 9.93 18.82 10.26
CA ALA A 39 9.96 19.72 9.10
C ALA A 39 11.00 19.28 8.05
N LYS A 40 12.15 18.75 8.45
CA LYS A 40 13.14 18.14 7.54
C LYS A 40 12.57 16.91 6.83
N GLY A 41 11.85 16.06 7.55
CA GLY A 41 11.14 14.91 6.96
C GLY A 41 10.08 15.34 5.93
N VAL A 42 9.30 16.38 6.24
CA VAL A 42 8.30 16.93 5.30
C VAL A 42 8.97 17.42 4.03
N ARG A 43 10.04 18.23 4.15
CA ARG A 43 10.79 18.71 2.99
C ARG A 43 11.43 17.58 2.18
N TYR A 44 11.87 16.50 2.85
CA TYR A 44 12.35 15.30 2.18
C TYR A 44 11.26 14.64 1.33
N LEU A 45 10.07 14.41 1.90
CA LEU A 45 8.94 13.81 1.18
C LEU A 45 8.49 14.69 0.01
N LEU A 46 8.39 16.02 0.21
CA LEU A 46 8.05 16.96 -0.85
C LEU A 46 9.05 16.92 -2.01
N LYS A 47 10.35 16.82 -1.69
CA LYS A 47 11.43 16.75 -2.68
C LYS A 47 11.47 15.40 -3.43
N ALA A 48 11.03 14.32 -2.77
CA ALA A 48 10.99 12.98 -3.34
C ALA A 48 9.79 12.74 -4.27
N GLN A 49 8.75 13.58 -4.21
CA GLN A 49 7.54 13.39 -4.99
C GLN A 49 7.81 13.61 -6.49
N TYR A 50 7.35 12.69 -7.33
CA TYR A 50 7.41 12.83 -8.77
C TYR A 50 6.47 13.92 -9.29
N PRO A 51 6.73 14.45 -10.50
CA PRO A 51 5.76 15.31 -11.21
C PRO A 51 4.39 14.65 -11.37
N SER A 52 4.36 13.32 -11.53
CA SER A 52 3.13 12.52 -11.59
C SER A 52 2.39 12.44 -10.24
N GLY A 53 3.03 12.82 -9.13
CA GLY A 53 2.44 12.85 -7.79
C GLY A 53 2.73 11.62 -6.91
N GLY A 54 3.33 10.56 -7.47
CA GLY A 54 3.73 9.38 -6.72
C GLY A 54 5.07 9.54 -5.98
N TRP A 55 5.43 8.54 -5.19
CA TRP A 55 6.70 8.50 -4.44
C TRP A 55 7.53 7.25 -4.77
N PRO A 56 8.86 7.40 -4.94
CA PRO A 56 9.77 6.27 -5.03
C PRO A 56 9.94 5.59 -3.67
N GLN A 57 10.32 4.31 -3.68
CA GLN A 57 10.70 3.60 -2.44
C GLN A 57 11.94 4.24 -1.79
N PHE A 58 12.88 4.73 -2.60
CA PHE A 58 14.12 5.37 -2.14
C PHE A 58 14.32 6.74 -2.77
N TYR A 59 14.78 7.70 -1.98
CA TYR A 59 15.19 9.02 -2.48
C TYR A 59 16.47 9.50 -1.76
N PRO A 60 17.49 10.04 -2.46
CA PRO A 60 17.60 10.22 -3.92
C PRO A 60 17.48 8.92 -4.72
N LEU A 61 17.05 9.06 -5.98
CA LEU A 61 16.69 7.93 -6.84
C LEU A 61 17.83 6.94 -7.06
N ARG A 62 17.43 5.70 -7.32
CA ARG A 62 18.32 4.55 -7.53
C ARG A 62 17.86 3.76 -8.75
N PRO A 63 18.76 3.32 -9.64
CA PRO A 63 18.37 2.48 -10.76
C PRO A 63 17.57 1.25 -10.32
N GLY A 64 16.58 0.86 -11.10
CA GLY A 64 15.72 -0.29 -10.84
C GLY A 64 14.42 0.06 -10.10
N TYR A 65 13.72 -0.97 -9.63
CA TYR A 65 12.34 -0.87 -9.13
C TYR A 65 12.15 0.11 -7.97
N SER A 66 13.21 0.42 -7.21
CA SER A 66 13.16 1.38 -6.11
C SER A 66 12.83 2.82 -6.52
N SER A 67 12.93 3.14 -7.81
CA SER A 67 12.50 4.43 -8.36
C SER A 67 11.05 4.41 -8.86
N LEU A 68 10.35 3.27 -8.85
CA LEU A 68 8.93 3.23 -9.23
C LEU A 68 8.06 3.90 -8.17
N ILE A 69 6.87 4.35 -8.56
CA ILE A 69 5.81 4.71 -7.61
C ILE A 69 5.52 3.47 -6.75
N THR A 70 5.71 3.59 -5.43
CA THR A 70 5.72 2.42 -4.54
C THR A 70 4.57 2.43 -3.54
N PHE A 71 3.59 1.55 -3.76
CA PHE A 71 2.55 1.24 -2.77
C PHE A 71 2.98 0.14 -1.79
N ASN A 72 3.91 -0.72 -2.20
CA ASN A 72 4.47 -1.80 -1.38
C ASN A 72 4.80 -1.37 0.04
N ASP A 73 4.46 -2.22 1.01
CA ASP A 73 4.66 -2.03 2.45
C ASP A 73 4.07 -0.70 2.98
N GLY A 74 3.04 -0.20 2.30
CA GLY A 74 2.36 1.05 2.63
C GLY A 74 3.20 2.31 2.39
N ALA A 75 4.31 2.23 1.65
CA ALA A 75 5.28 3.31 1.49
C ALA A 75 4.65 4.66 1.08
N MET A 76 4.04 4.73 -0.12
CA MET A 76 3.40 5.95 -0.61
C MET A 76 2.26 6.41 0.30
N ILE A 77 1.43 5.48 0.80
CA ILE A 77 0.29 5.82 1.68
C ILE A 77 0.77 6.39 3.02
N GLY A 78 1.85 5.85 3.57
CA GLY A 78 2.46 6.30 4.81
C GLY A 78 3.01 7.71 4.69
N ALA A 79 3.73 8.00 3.60
CA ALA A 79 4.21 9.34 3.27
C ALA A 79 3.06 10.33 3.05
N LEU A 80 2.08 9.95 2.23
CA LEU A 80 0.94 10.80 1.90
C LEU A 80 0.09 11.11 3.13
N SER A 81 -0.11 10.15 4.04
CA SER A 81 -0.88 10.36 5.28
C SER A 81 -0.23 11.39 6.22
N VAL A 82 1.11 11.43 6.29
CA VAL A 82 1.81 12.42 7.11
C VAL A 82 1.69 13.81 6.48
N LEU A 83 1.84 13.91 5.17
CA LEU A 83 1.66 15.18 4.45
C LEU A 83 0.22 15.68 4.53
N ASP A 84 -0.78 14.80 4.43
CA ASP A 84 -2.20 15.14 4.56
C ASP A 84 -2.55 15.63 5.98
N GLY A 85 -2.02 14.96 7.00
CA GLY A 85 -2.16 15.41 8.38
C GLY A 85 -1.58 16.82 8.60
N ALA A 86 -0.40 17.07 8.04
CA ALA A 86 0.25 18.37 8.11
C ALA A 86 -0.50 19.46 7.30
N ALA A 87 -0.94 19.12 6.08
CA ALA A 87 -1.70 19.99 5.18
C ALA A 87 -3.04 20.43 5.78
N ARG A 88 -3.66 19.59 6.61
CA ARG A 88 -4.94 19.86 7.27
C ARG A 88 -4.78 20.44 8.67
N GLY A 89 -3.55 20.72 9.11
CA GLY A 89 -3.27 21.21 10.47
C GLY A 89 -3.81 20.28 11.56
N ARG A 90 -3.78 18.95 11.34
CA ARG A 90 -4.27 17.97 12.31
C ARG A 90 -3.18 17.59 13.29
N ALA A 91 -3.51 17.58 14.58
CA ALA A 91 -2.62 17.01 15.58
C ALA A 91 -2.30 15.52 15.28
N PRO A 92 -1.04 15.08 15.47
CA PRO A 92 0.10 15.83 16.02
C PRO A 92 0.93 16.62 14.98
N PHE A 93 0.51 16.67 13.71
CA PHE A 93 1.29 17.20 12.59
C PHE A 93 1.20 18.73 12.40
N ASP A 94 0.37 19.41 13.18
CA ASP A 94 0.20 20.87 13.27
C ASP A 94 1.38 21.54 13.99
N ILE A 95 2.59 21.25 13.51
CA ILE A 95 3.86 21.76 14.05
C ILE A 95 4.74 22.40 12.97
N ILE A 96 4.23 22.55 11.74
CA ILE A 96 4.92 23.24 10.65
C ILE A 96 4.35 24.63 10.38
N ASP A 97 5.12 25.47 9.68
CA ASP A 97 4.67 26.80 9.28
C ASP A 97 3.64 26.74 8.13
N LEU A 98 2.95 27.87 7.90
CA LEU A 98 1.90 27.99 6.90
C LEU A 98 2.41 27.75 5.47
N SER A 99 3.65 28.16 5.16
CA SER A 99 4.23 27.98 3.82
C SER A 99 4.40 26.48 3.52
N LEU A 100 4.98 25.74 4.47
CA LEU A 100 5.19 24.31 4.34
C LEU A 100 3.87 23.53 4.35
N CYS A 101 2.87 24.01 5.11
CA CYS A 101 1.51 23.48 5.08
C CYS A 101 0.90 23.57 3.68
N GLN A 102 1.01 24.72 3.01
CA GLN A 102 0.51 24.90 1.64
C GLN A 102 1.25 24.04 0.61
N GLU A 103 2.56 23.82 0.79
CA GLU A 103 3.31 22.85 -0.03
C GLU A 103 2.80 21.42 0.16
N CYS A 104 2.48 21.03 1.41
CA CYS A 104 1.87 19.73 1.70
C CYS A 104 0.51 19.59 1.03
N MET A 105 -0.35 20.61 1.08
CA MET A 105 -1.66 20.57 0.41
C MET A 105 -1.53 20.26 -1.08
N ARG A 106 -0.65 20.97 -1.81
CA ARG A 106 -0.41 20.73 -3.23
C ARG A 106 0.17 19.34 -3.50
N ALA A 107 1.06 18.86 -2.64
CA ALA A 107 1.60 17.51 -2.77
C ALA A 107 0.55 16.43 -2.54
N VAL A 108 -0.36 16.64 -1.58
CA VAL A 108 -1.46 15.71 -1.27
C VAL A 108 -2.44 15.62 -2.43
N GLU A 109 -2.82 16.76 -3.03
CA GLU A 109 -3.69 16.78 -4.23
C GLU A 109 -3.07 15.99 -5.39
N ARG A 110 -1.78 16.21 -5.68
CA ARG A 110 -1.06 15.41 -6.70
C ARG A 110 -0.97 13.93 -6.35
N GLY A 111 -0.76 13.62 -5.07
CA GLY A 111 -0.73 12.24 -4.57
C GLY A 111 -2.04 11.51 -4.77
N ILE A 112 -3.17 12.15 -4.44
CA ILE A 112 -4.51 11.61 -4.69
C ILE A 112 -4.74 11.42 -6.20
N SER A 113 -4.41 12.43 -7.01
CA SER A 113 -4.52 12.33 -8.49
C SER A 113 -3.67 11.18 -9.06
N CYS A 114 -2.48 10.93 -8.50
CA CYS A 114 -1.63 9.81 -8.86
C CYS A 114 -2.30 8.47 -8.51
N ILE A 115 -2.80 8.30 -7.28
CA ILE A 115 -3.50 7.09 -6.85
C ILE A 115 -4.64 6.75 -7.82
N LEU A 116 -5.50 7.73 -8.12
CA LEU A 116 -6.64 7.53 -9.01
C LEU A 116 -6.22 7.09 -10.42
N ARG A 117 -5.15 7.68 -10.97
CA ARG A 117 -4.64 7.33 -12.30
C ARG A 117 -3.87 6.02 -12.35
N CYS A 118 -3.29 5.58 -11.23
CA CYS A 118 -2.65 4.27 -11.11
C CYS A 118 -3.67 3.13 -10.93
N GLN A 119 -4.94 3.42 -10.65
CA GLN A 119 -5.91 2.34 -10.45
C GLN A 119 -6.09 1.52 -11.72
N ILE A 120 -5.92 0.21 -11.58
CA ILE A 120 -5.96 -0.72 -12.71
C ILE A 120 -7.41 -0.82 -13.20
N ARG A 121 -7.57 -0.81 -14.53
CA ARG A 121 -8.84 -1.05 -15.20
C ARG A 121 -8.80 -2.39 -15.92
N ASP A 122 -9.80 -3.20 -15.69
CA ASP A 122 -10.09 -4.41 -16.46
C ASP A 122 -11.31 -4.12 -17.36
N GLY A 123 -11.04 -3.77 -18.61
CA GLY A 123 -12.04 -3.17 -19.50
C GLY A 123 -12.61 -1.88 -18.92
N LYS A 124 -13.92 -1.86 -18.63
CA LYS A 124 -14.61 -0.70 -18.02
C LYS A 124 -14.59 -0.73 -16.49
N GLN A 125 -14.24 -1.86 -15.89
CA GLN A 125 -14.31 -2.05 -14.44
C GLN A 125 -13.03 -1.55 -13.77
N LEU A 126 -13.17 -0.67 -12.78
CA LEU A 126 -12.07 -0.34 -11.87
C LEU A 126 -11.82 -1.52 -10.93
N THR A 127 -10.56 -1.87 -10.75
CA THR A 127 -10.10 -2.91 -9.83
C THR A 127 -9.35 -2.27 -8.66
N ALA A 128 -8.10 -2.64 -8.44
CA ALA A 128 -7.26 -2.12 -7.37
C ALA A 128 -5.89 -1.67 -7.92
N TRP A 129 -4.81 -1.78 -7.14
CA TRP A 129 -3.49 -1.25 -7.50
C TRP A 129 -2.43 -2.34 -7.51
N CYS A 130 -1.36 -2.12 -8.27
CA CYS A 130 -0.14 -2.92 -8.19
C CYS A 130 0.70 -2.51 -6.97
N GLN A 131 1.64 -3.35 -6.56
CA GLN A 131 2.61 -2.98 -5.53
C GLN A 131 3.51 -1.82 -5.98
N GLN A 132 3.83 -1.76 -7.28
CA GLN A 132 4.60 -0.69 -7.90
C GLN A 132 3.99 -0.27 -9.24
N HIS A 133 4.12 1.02 -9.57
CA HIS A 133 3.72 1.60 -10.84
C HIS A 133 4.86 2.44 -11.42
N ASP A 134 4.97 2.46 -12.74
CA ASP A 134 5.92 3.32 -13.45
C ASP A 134 5.60 4.81 -13.23
N GLU A 135 6.59 5.64 -12.96
CA GLU A 135 6.38 7.02 -12.55
C GLU A 135 5.94 7.95 -13.68
N LEU A 136 6.10 7.53 -14.94
CA LEU A 136 5.76 8.30 -16.13
C LEU A 136 4.43 7.83 -16.73
N THR A 137 4.31 6.54 -16.99
CA THR A 137 3.17 5.89 -17.64
C THR A 137 2.06 5.53 -16.66
N LEU A 138 2.38 5.40 -15.36
CA LEU A 138 1.47 4.98 -14.29
C LEU A 138 0.98 3.52 -14.41
N ALA A 139 1.49 2.76 -15.38
CA ALA A 139 1.17 1.35 -15.55
C ALA A 139 1.73 0.51 -14.40
N PRO A 140 1.08 -0.61 -14.04
CA PRO A 140 1.67 -1.62 -13.17
C PRO A 140 3.07 -1.99 -13.63
N ALA A 141 4.03 -1.98 -12.70
CA ALA A 141 5.43 -2.21 -12.99
C ALA A 141 6.02 -3.28 -12.06
N GLN A 142 7.10 -3.91 -12.51
CA GLN A 142 7.73 -5.00 -11.80
C GLN A 142 8.56 -4.48 -10.60
N GLY A 143 8.35 -5.09 -9.44
CA GLY A 143 9.20 -4.94 -8.25
C GLY A 143 10.46 -5.82 -8.32
N ARG A 144 10.70 -6.60 -7.27
CA ARG A 144 11.71 -7.66 -7.31
C ARG A 144 11.37 -8.72 -8.37
N ILE A 145 12.31 -9.60 -8.69
CA ILE A 145 12.12 -10.66 -9.70
C ILE A 145 10.90 -11.55 -9.40
N SER A 146 10.48 -11.66 -8.14
CA SER A 146 9.29 -12.41 -7.71
C SER A 146 8.06 -11.51 -7.45
N GLU A 147 8.04 -10.28 -7.95
CA GLU A 147 6.97 -9.29 -7.77
C GLU A 147 6.61 -8.69 -9.15
N LEU A 148 5.94 -9.48 -9.99
CA LEU A 148 5.55 -9.07 -11.34
C LEU A 148 4.36 -8.09 -11.32
N PRO A 149 4.16 -7.29 -12.40
CA PRO A 149 2.98 -6.45 -12.56
C PRO A 149 1.70 -7.25 -12.35
N SER A 150 0.91 -6.84 -11.36
CA SER A 150 -0.27 -7.58 -10.89
C SER A 150 -1.20 -6.68 -10.09
N ILE A 151 -2.42 -7.15 -9.83
CA ILE A 151 -3.30 -6.51 -8.86
C ILE A 151 -2.91 -7.03 -7.46
N SER A 152 -2.55 -6.13 -6.55
CA SER A 152 -2.12 -6.46 -5.20
C SER A 152 -3.31 -6.59 -4.26
N GLY A 153 -3.50 -7.78 -3.69
CA GLY A 153 -4.54 -8.02 -2.68
C GLY A 153 -4.23 -7.40 -1.31
N ALA A 154 -2.95 -7.22 -0.98
CA ALA A 154 -2.52 -6.70 0.31
C ALA A 154 -2.39 -5.17 0.32
N GLU A 155 -1.60 -4.61 -0.59
CA GLU A 155 -1.24 -3.17 -0.56
C GLU A 155 -2.45 -2.28 -0.87
N SER A 156 -3.34 -2.75 -1.73
CA SER A 156 -4.55 -2.03 -2.13
C SER A 156 -5.47 -1.70 -0.94
N VAL A 157 -5.43 -2.49 0.14
CA VAL A 157 -6.25 -2.23 1.33
C VAL A 157 -5.87 -0.89 1.97
N GLY A 158 -4.57 -0.59 2.05
CA GLY A 158 -4.07 0.69 2.57
C GLY A 158 -4.48 1.87 1.69
N VAL A 159 -4.47 1.67 0.37
CA VAL A 159 -4.90 2.69 -0.61
C VAL A 159 -6.39 3.01 -0.43
N VAL A 160 -7.26 1.99 -0.36
CA VAL A 160 -8.70 2.18 -0.18
C VAL A 160 -9.00 2.90 1.13
N ARG A 161 -8.37 2.47 2.24
CA ARG A 161 -8.56 3.12 3.55
C ARG A 161 -8.13 4.59 3.54
N TYR A 162 -7.03 4.90 2.87
CA TYR A 162 -6.62 6.29 2.72
C TYR A 162 -7.65 7.11 1.94
N LEU A 163 -8.13 6.61 0.80
CA LEU A 163 -9.16 7.29 0.00
C LEU A 163 -10.47 7.49 0.79
N MET A 164 -10.88 6.49 1.57
CA MET A 164 -12.06 6.58 2.44
C MET A 164 -11.89 7.59 3.58
N SER A 165 -10.66 7.90 4.01
CA SER A 165 -10.40 8.89 5.06
C SER A 165 -10.61 10.35 4.62
N ILE A 166 -10.85 10.57 3.32
CA ILE A 166 -11.14 11.89 2.77
C ILE A 166 -12.58 12.26 3.15
N LYS A 167 -12.73 13.32 3.97
CA LYS A 167 -14.03 13.75 4.55
C LYS A 167 -15.08 14.09 3.49
N SER A 168 -14.67 14.70 2.38
CA SER A 168 -15.53 15.09 1.27
C SER A 168 -14.91 14.55 -0.03
N PRO A 169 -15.01 13.23 -0.27
CA PRO A 169 -14.37 12.61 -1.42
C PRO A 169 -15.08 13.05 -2.71
N SER A 170 -14.31 13.28 -3.76
CA SER A 170 -14.87 13.58 -5.09
C SER A 170 -15.59 12.35 -5.67
N PRO A 171 -16.45 12.51 -6.68
CA PRO A 171 -17.07 11.39 -7.38
C PRO A 171 -16.06 10.34 -7.87
N GLU A 172 -14.89 10.76 -8.33
CA GLU A 172 -13.81 9.89 -8.80
C GLU A 172 -13.19 9.08 -7.66
N VAL A 173 -13.00 9.70 -6.49
CA VAL A 173 -12.54 8.99 -5.28
C VAL A 173 -13.56 7.94 -4.84
N VAL A 174 -14.85 8.29 -4.93
CA VAL A 174 -15.92 7.35 -4.60
C VAL A 174 -15.91 6.18 -5.59
N GLU A 175 -15.89 6.44 -6.89
CA GLU A 175 -15.82 5.41 -7.93
C GLU A 175 -14.61 4.49 -7.73
N ALA A 176 -13.45 5.06 -7.38
CA ALA A 176 -12.24 4.30 -7.09
C ALA A 176 -12.38 3.35 -5.89
N VAL A 177 -12.93 3.83 -4.78
CA VAL A 177 -13.18 3.02 -3.58
C VAL A 177 -14.18 1.90 -3.89
N GLU A 178 -15.29 2.23 -4.55
CA GLU A 178 -16.34 1.28 -4.91
C GLU A 178 -15.83 0.19 -5.87
N GLY A 179 -15.03 0.57 -6.87
CA GLY A 179 -14.41 -0.36 -7.81
C GLY A 179 -13.47 -1.35 -7.10
N ALA A 180 -12.61 -0.86 -6.20
CA ALA A 180 -11.70 -1.70 -5.44
C ALA A 180 -12.44 -2.64 -4.47
N VAL A 181 -13.49 -2.16 -3.79
CA VAL A 181 -14.33 -2.98 -2.90
C VAL A 181 -15.07 -4.05 -3.68
N HIS A 182 -15.59 -3.71 -4.85
CA HIS A 182 -16.21 -4.68 -5.76
C HIS A 182 -15.20 -5.75 -6.18
N TRP A 183 -14.00 -5.34 -6.59
CA TRP A 183 -12.93 -6.27 -6.95
C TRP A 183 -12.52 -7.18 -5.80
N PHE A 184 -12.34 -6.66 -4.58
CA PHE A 184 -12.01 -7.48 -3.41
C PHE A 184 -13.06 -8.57 -3.13
N ARG A 185 -14.35 -8.27 -3.33
CA ARG A 185 -15.42 -9.28 -3.18
C ARG A 185 -15.32 -10.37 -4.25
N GLN A 186 -15.00 -10.01 -5.50
CA GLN A 186 -14.82 -10.98 -6.58
C GLN A 186 -13.55 -11.82 -6.43
N ALA A 187 -12.45 -11.19 -6.02
CA ALA A 187 -11.13 -11.81 -5.92
C ALA A 187 -10.97 -12.71 -4.69
N ALA A 188 -11.97 -12.74 -3.80
CA ALA A 188 -11.97 -13.57 -2.61
C ALA A 188 -11.89 -15.07 -2.97
N VAL A 189 -10.94 -15.77 -2.36
CA VAL A 189 -10.79 -17.21 -2.50
C VAL A 189 -11.52 -17.87 -1.34
N ASN A 190 -12.62 -18.54 -1.66
CA ASN A 190 -13.50 -19.21 -0.70
C ASN A 190 -13.20 -20.71 -0.63
N GLY A 191 -13.67 -21.37 0.45
CA GLY A 191 -13.63 -22.83 0.55
C GLY A 191 -12.23 -23.42 0.74
N VAL A 192 -11.24 -22.60 1.12
CA VAL A 192 -9.86 -23.04 1.31
C VAL A 192 -9.25 -22.44 2.56
N ARG A 193 -8.35 -23.19 3.18
CA ARG A 193 -7.50 -22.74 4.29
C ARG A 193 -6.04 -22.93 3.92
N VAL A 194 -5.20 -21.95 4.29
CA VAL A 194 -3.75 -22.06 4.17
C VAL A 194 -3.19 -22.51 5.51
N VAL A 195 -2.58 -23.70 5.54
CA VAL A 195 -2.10 -24.34 6.77
C VAL A 195 -0.60 -24.56 6.73
N THR A 196 0.02 -24.52 7.92
CA THR A 196 1.38 -25.03 8.12
C THR A 196 1.27 -26.43 8.70
N VAL A 197 1.87 -27.40 8.00
CA VAL A 197 1.87 -28.82 8.40
C VAL A 197 3.27 -29.24 8.80
N ALA A 198 3.39 -30.17 9.75
CA ALA A 198 4.67 -30.78 10.07
C ALA A 198 5.12 -31.70 8.91
N ASP A 199 6.38 -31.60 8.50
CA ASP A 199 6.99 -32.43 7.47
C ASP A 199 8.48 -32.54 7.73
N ALA A 200 8.90 -33.61 8.41
CA ALA A 200 10.28 -33.82 8.83
C ALA A 200 11.25 -34.05 7.66
N SER A 201 10.75 -34.29 6.44
CA SER A 201 11.58 -34.45 5.25
C SER A 201 12.06 -33.11 4.66
N LEU A 202 11.46 -32.00 5.09
CA LEU A 202 11.74 -30.66 4.57
C LEU A 202 12.57 -29.82 5.53
N PRO A 203 13.35 -28.85 5.02
CA PRO A 203 14.06 -27.88 5.85
C PRO A 203 13.14 -27.22 6.90
N GLY A 204 13.54 -27.32 8.18
CA GLY A 204 12.76 -26.74 9.28
C GLY A 204 11.52 -27.56 9.69
N GLY A 205 11.34 -28.77 9.16
CA GLY A 205 10.35 -29.74 9.65
C GLY A 205 8.89 -29.37 9.41
N LYS A 206 8.61 -28.46 8.48
CA LYS A 206 7.27 -27.93 8.21
C LYS A 206 7.10 -27.60 6.73
N ASP A 207 5.86 -27.55 6.24
CA ASP A 207 5.51 -27.04 4.91
C ASP A 207 4.25 -26.19 4.96
N ARG A 208 3.99 -25.43 3.89
CA ARG A 208 2.77 -24.63 3.73
C ARG A 208 1.92 -25.20 2.60
N ARG A 209 0.65 -25.49 2.89
CA ARG A 209 -0.29 -26.10 1.95
C ARG A 209 -1.61 -25.34 1.93
N ILE A 210 -2.29 -25.41 0.80
CA ILE A 210 -3.71 -25.03 0.68
C ILE A 210 -4.51 -26.31 0.85
N VAL A 211 -5.49 -26.31 1.74
CA VAL A 211 -6.43 -27.41 1.96
C VAL A 211 -7.85 -26.93 1.72
N GLU A 212 -8.70 -27.81 1.21
CA GLU A 212 -10.13 -27.54 1.07
C GLU A 212 -10.78 -27.47 2.45
N ASP A 213 -11.63 -26.47 2.64
CA ASP A 213 -12.37 -26.22 3.86
C ASP A 213 -13.56 -25.32 3.53
N ALA A 214 -14.72 -25.93 3.29
CA ALA A 214 -15.93 -25.22 2.86
C ALA A 214 -16.42 -24.16 3.87
N GLU A 215 -16.07 -24.34 5.15
CA GLU A 215 -16.43 -23.44 6.24
C GLU A 215 -15.36 -22.37 6.51
N ALA A 216 -14.26 -22.38 5.73
CA ALA A 216 -13.22 -21.38 5.87
C ALA A 216 -13.71 -19.99 5.45
N GLU A 217 -13.43 -19.02 6.30
CA GLU A 217 -13.53 -17.61 5.97
C GLU A 217 -12.75 -17.28 4.68
N PRO A 218 -13.24 -16.35 3.84
CA PRO A 218 -12.56 -15.99 2.61
C PRO A 218 -11.13 -15.50 2.87
N VAL A 219 -10.23 -15.87 1.95
CA VAL A 219 -8.83 -15.41 1.95
C VAL A 219 -8.49 -14.77 0.62
N TRP A 220 -7.40 -14.00 0.59
CA TRP A 220 -6.90 -13.36 -0.62
C TRP A 220 -5.47 -13.76 -0.90
N ALA A 221 -5.13 -13.77 -2.19
CA ALA A 221 -3.77 -13.86 -2.67
C ALA A 221 -3.09 -12.49 -2.56
N ARG A 222 -1.76 -12.47 -2.49
CA ARG A 222 -1.00 -11.23 -2.54
C ARG A 222 -0.98 -10.66 -3.95
N TYR A 223 -0.93 -11.53 -4.95
CA TYR A 223 -0.86 -11.17 -6.37
C TYR A 223 -1.99 -11.82 -7.16
N TYR A 224 -2.60 -11.04 -8.03
CA TYR A 224 -3.61 -11.49 -8.98
C TYR A 224 -3.22 -11.07 -10.40
N GLU A 225 -3.37 -11.99 -11.33
CA GLU A 225 -3.13 -11.73 -12.75
C GLU A 225 -4.14 -10.70 -13.28
N ILE A 226 -3.63 -9.67 -13.96
CA ILE A 226 -4.45 -8.61 -14.55
C ILE A 226 -5.25 -9.18 -15.71
N GLY A 227 -6.56 -8.91 -15.73
CA GLY A 227 -7.49 -9.36 -16.79
C GLY A 227 -8.17 -10.71 -16.52
N THR A 228 -7.62 -11.54 -15.63
CA THR A 228 -8.26 -12.81 -15.22
C THR A 228 -8.67 -12.82 -13.75
N ASN A 229 -8.06 -11.95 -12.93
CA ASN A 229 -8.24 -11.93 -11.47
C ASN A 229 -7.90 -13.28 -10.81
N ARG A 230 -7.04 -14.08 -11.46
CA ARG A 230 -6.60 -15.37 -10.92
C ARG A 230 -5.45 -15.15 -9.92
N PRO A 231 -5.49 -15.77 -8.72
CA PRO A 231 -4.33 -15.84 -7.84
C PRO A 231 -3.09 -16.33 -8.59
N MET A 232 -1.97 -15.63 -8.40
CA MET A 232 -0.70 -16.00 -9.01
C MET A 232 0.42 -16.06 -7.97
N PHE A 233 1.35 -16.97 -8.20
CA PHE A 233 2.55 -17.18 -7.40
C PHE A 233 3.76 -16.98 -8.30
N ILE A 234 4.87 -16.46 -7.78
CA ILE A 234 5.99 -16.06 -8.64
C ILE A 234 7.29 -16.56 -8.04
N GLU A 235 8.04 -17.33 -8.82
CA GLU A 235 9.38 -17.75 -8.45
C GLU A 235 10.34 -17.44 -9.58
N GLN A 236 11.36 -16.63 -9.29
CA GLN A 236 12.41 -16.26 -10.25
C GLN A 236 11.83 -15.70 -11.57
N GLY A 237 10.77 -14.89 -11.48
CA GLY A 237 10.12 -14.28 -12.63
C GLY A 237 9.16 -15.19 -13.39
N VAL A 238 8.96 -16.43 -12.94
CA VAL A 238 8.03 -17.38 -13.55
C VAL A 238 6.74 -17.44 -12.75
N VAL A 239 5.63 -17.19 -13.43
CA VAL A 239 4.27 -17.32 -12.86
C VAL A 239 3.93 -18.81 -12.69
N LYS A 240 3.39 -19.12 -11.51
CA LYS A 240 2.79 -20.40 -11.10
C LYS A 240 1.36 -20.13 -10.63
N TYR A 241 0.51 -21.16 -10.67
CA TYR A 241 -0.92 -21.00 -10.35
C TYR A 241 -1.39 -21.83 -9.17
N THR A 242 -0.51 -22.64 -8.59
CA THR A 242 -0.74 -23.34 -7.34
C THR A 242 0.44 -23.10 -6.39
N LEU A 243 0.16 -23.06 -5.10
CA LEU A 243 1.21 -22.92 -4.08
C LEU A 243 2.22 -24.07 -4.18
N ALA A 244 1.77 -25.28 -4.52
CA ALA A 244 2.58 -26.50 -4.59
C ALA A 244 3.67 -26.45 -5.70
N GLU A 245 3.48 -25.66 -6.75
CA GLU A 245 4.45 -25.49 -7.83
C GLU A 245 5.71 -24.70 -7.42
N LEU A 246 5.63 -23.91 -6.35
CA LEU A 246 6.78 -23.16 -5.83
C LEU A 246 7.75 -24.09 -5.10
N SER A 247 9.03 -23.74 -5.08
CA SER A 247 9.99 -24.39 -4.19
C SER A 247 9.61 -24.20 -2.72
N HIS A 248 10.06 -25.13 -1.88
CA HIS A 248 9.73 -25.13 -0.46
C HIS A 248 10.11 -23.82 0.26
N SER A 249 11.26 -23.22 -0.07
CA SER A 249 11.69 -21.94 0.51
C SER A 249 10.76 -20.78 0.12
N HIS A 250 10.27 -20.75 -1.13
CA HIS A 250 9.31 -19.74 -1.58
C HIS A 250 7.93 -19.96 -1.00
N ARG A 251 7.44 -21.21 -0.92
CA ARG A 251 6.14 -21.52 -0.28
C ARG A 251 6.06 -21.05 1.15
N THR A 252 7.14 -21.22 1.91
CA THR A 252 7.17 -20.95 3.35
C THR A 252 7.62 -19.52 3.68
N GLY A 253 8.48 -18.91 2.86
CA GLY A 253 9.12 -17.63 3.14
C GLY A 253 8.31 -16.39 2.77
N HIS A 254 7.21 -16.53 2.03
CA HIS A 254 6.42 -15.38 1.55
C HIS A 254 4.92 -15.58 1.73
N GLY A 255 4.22 -14.51 2.07
CA GLY A 255 2.77 -14.49 2.27
C GLY A 255 1.98 -14.47 0.95
N TRP A 256 2.07 -15.53 0.17
CA TRP A 256 1.45 -15.59 -1.18
C TRP A 256 -0.08 -15.58 -1.18
N ILE A 257 -0.70 -16.28 -0.23
CA ILE A 257 -2.14 -16.48 -0.13
C ILE A 257 -2.52 -16.87 1.29
N GLY A 258 -3.78 -16.67 1.66
CA GLY A 258 -4.27 -16.88 3.02
C GLY A 258 -4.34 -15.60 3.85
N GLY A 259 -3.99 -14.46 3.25
CA GLY A 259 -4.14 -13.18 3.89
C GLY A 259 -5.60 -12.79 3.96
N ARG A 260 -6.06 -12.34 5.15
CA ARG A 260 -7.38 -11.75 5.34
C ARG A 260 -7.34 -10.22 5.29
N TRP A 261 -6.38 -9.65 4.53
CA TRP A 261 -6.13 -8.20 4.50
C TRP A 261 -7.39 -7.38 4.20
N PRO A 262 -8.24 -7.74 3.21
CA PRO A 262 -9.46 -7.00 2.90
C PRO A 262 -10.63 -7.29 3.84
N ALA A 263 -10.58 -8.33 4.68
CA ALA A 263 -11.74 -8.79 5.45
C ALA A 263 -12.33 -7.69 6.34
N GLY A 264 -11.48 -7.00 7.14
CA GLY A 264 -11.92 -5.89 7.99
C GLY A 264 -12.40 -4.68 7.18
N LEU A 265 -11.77 -4.39 6.05
CA LEU A 265 -12.20 -3.33 5.14
C LEU A 265 -13.63 -3.60 4.62
N LEU A 266 -13.89 -4.83 4.17
CA LEU A 266 -15.19 -5.21 3.62
C LEU A 266 -16.30 -5.31 4.66
N ALA A 267 -15.98 -5.82 5.85
CA ALA A 267 -16.97 -6.11 6.89
C ALA A 267 -17.27 -4.89 7.78
N VAL A 268 -16.31 -3.99 7.98
CA VAL A 268 -16.41 -2.91 8.97
C VAL A 268 -16.21 -1.54 8.33
N ASP A 269 -15.04 -1.30 7.75
CA ASP A 269 -14.64 0.06 7.35
C ASP A 269 -15.54 0.61 6.23
N TYR A 270 -15.77 -0.19 5.19
CA TYR A 270 -16.54 0.23 4.01
C TYR A 270 -18.04 0.43 4.30
N PRO A 271 -18.74 -0.49 5.00
CA PRO A 271 -20.12 -0.25 5.40
C PRO A 271 -20.30 1.02 6.22
N ALA A 272 -19.41 1.28 7.19
CA ALA A 272 -19.45 2.49 8.01
C ALA A 272 -19.25 3.76 7.16
N TRP A 273 -18.28 3.75 6.25
CA TRP A 273 -18.03 4.87 5.33
C TRP A 273 -19.22 5.15 4.39
N ARG A 274 -19.88 4.10 3.90
CA ARG A 274 -21.11 4.24 3.09
C ARG A 274 -22.23 4.90 3.87
N GLU A 275 -22.45 4.46 5.11
CA GLU A 275 -23.51 4.99 5.98
C GLU A 275 -23.29 6.48 6.29
N GLU A 276 -22.07 6.86 6.69
CA GLU A 276 -21.71 8.25 6.96
C GLU A 276 -21.94 9.14 5.73
N ARG A 277 -21.60 8.66 4.53
CA ARG A 277 -21.80 9.40 3.30
C ARG A 277 -23.26 9.59 2.91
N THR A 278 -24.13 8.64 3.22
CA THR A 278 -25.57 8.79 2.99
C THR A 278 -26.15 9.86 3.92
N LYS A 279 -25.79 9.82 5.22
CA LYS A 279 -26.24 10.81 6.22
C LYS A 279 -25.84 12.24 5.89
N ASN A 280 -24.70 12.44 5.22
CA ASN A 280 -24.21 13.77 4.83
C ASN A 280 -24.82 14.28 3.50
N ARG A 281 -25.63 13.48 2.81
CA ARG A 281 -26.34 13.88 1.56
C ARG A 281 -27.81 14.25 1.81
N ASP A 282 -28.37 13.81 2.93
CA ASP A 282 -29.71 14.15 3.42
C ASP A 282 -29.65 15.37 4.34
#